data_AF-A0A9P1F0X9-F1
#
_entry.id   AF-A0A9P1F0X9-F1
#
_cell.length_a   1.000
_cell.length_b   1.000
_cell.length_c   1.000
_cell.angle_alpha   90.00
_cell.angle_beta   90.00
_cell.angle_gamma   90.00
#
_symmetry.space_group_name_H-M   'P 1'
#
loop_
_entity.id
_entity.type
_entity.pdbx_description
1 polymer ?
#
loop_
_entity_poly.entity_id
_entity_poly.type
_entity_poly.pdbx_seq_one_letter_code
_entity_poly.pdbx_strand_id
1 'polypeptide(L)'
;MHITLLLLFFLLPDPITGSQEFARCPALTHIRCSDGLTCIRKSWMCDGKIDCPDHSDELSHVCLKRPRVNDLQLQHIASSLKCPPSWFRCSDSSSCLAPHKVCDKYKDCRDGSDERENCNRPLRAPNTTVVY
;
A
#
# COMPACT_ATOMS: atom_id res chain seq x y z
N MET A 1 57.99 -41.82 8.33
CA MET A 1 57.66 -42.41 7.01
C MET A 1 56.48 -43.36 7.19
N HIS A 2 55.24 -42.88 7.07
CA HIS A 2 54.19 -43.51 6.26
C HIS A 2 52.93 -42.64 6.25
N ILE A 3 53.02 -41.66 5.36
CA ILE A 3 51.88 -41.22 4.55
C ILE A 3 51.43 -42.47 3.77
N THR A 4 50.14 -42.83 3.84
CA THR A 4 49.29 -43.07 2.67
C THR A 4 47.90 -43.59 3.06
N LEU A 5 46.90 -43.00 2.40
CA LEU A 5 45.65 -43.65 1.99
C LEU A 5 44.42 -43.64 2.92
N LEU A 6 44.08 -42.46 3.44
CA LEU A 6 42.67 -42.09 3.70
C LEU A 6 41.97 -41.64 2.41
N LEU A 7 41.92 -42.49 1.39
CA LEU A 7 41.11 -42.22 0.19
C LEU A 7 40.60 -43.53 -0.38
N LEU A 8 39.30 -43.80 -0.19
CA LEU A 8 38.37 -44.40 -1.16
C LEU A 8 37.15 -44.98 -0.42
N PHE A 9 36.22 -44.11 -0.01
CA PHE A 9 34.77 -44.42 0.01
C PHE A 9 33.98 -43.12 0.19
N PHE A 10 34.19 -42.17 -0.72
CA PHE A 10 33.18 -41.16 -1.06
C PHE A 10 33.05 -41.13 -2.58
N LEU A 11 32.78 -42.31 -3.14
CA LEU A 11 32.19 -42.39 -4.47
C LEU A 11 30.72 -42.05 -4.31
N LEU A 12 30.43 -40.75 -4.38
CA LEU A 12 29.33 -40.12 -5.13
C LEU A 12 29.26 -38.64 -4.68
N PRO A 13 29.48 -37.67 -5.57
CA PRO A 13 29.11 -36.30 -5.29
C PRO A 13 27.58 -36.21 -5.35
N ASP A 14 26.90 -36.00 -4.23
CA ASP A 14 25.51 -35.56 -4.28
C ASP A 14 25.49 -34.17 -4.96
N PRO A 15 24.84 -34.01 -6.13
CA PRO A 15 24.70 -32.71 -6.76
C PRO A 15 23.54 -31.98 -6.07
N ILE A 16 23.68 -31.67 -4.78
CA ILE A 16 22.72 -30.79 -4.10
C ILE A 16 23.15 -29.36 -4.36
N THR A 17 22.78 -28.95 -5.55
CA THR A 17 22.51 -27.60 -6.00
C THR A 17 22.34 -26.61 -4.85
N GLY A 18 23.14 -25.55 -4.87
CA GLY A 18 22.67 -24.21 -4.50
C GLY A 18 22.40 -23.93 -3.02
N SER A 19 23.40 -23.26 -2.44
CA SER A 19 23.29 -22.31 -1.32
C SER A 19 22.86 -22.80 0.05
N GLN A 20 23.76 -22.56 1.01
CA GLN A 20 23.48 -22.37 2.43
C GLN A 20 22.28 -21.42 2.63
N GLU A 21 21.07 -21.97 2.74
CA GLU A 21 19.82 -21.23 2.87
C GLU A 21 19.54 -20.94 4.35
N PHE A 22 19.99 -19.77 4.77
CA PHE A 22 19.57 -19.11 5.99
C PHE A 22 18.07 -18.81 5.91
N ALA A 23 17.21 -19.71 6.43
CA ALA A 23 15.79 -19.50 6.78
C ALA A 23 15.07 -18.38 6.00
N ARG A 24 15.10 -18.45 4.66
CA ARG A 24 14.56 -17.39 3.81
C ARG A 24 13.19 -17.81 3.33
N CYS A 25 12.16 -17.08 3.73
CA CYS A 25 10.82 -17.30 3.23
C CYS A 25 10.82 -17.21 1.69
N PRO A 26 10.19 -18.14 0.96
CA PRO A 26 10.03 -18.05 -0.48
C PRO A 26 9.30 -16.75 -0.85
N ALA A 27 10.04 -15.72 -1.29
CA ALA A 27 9.51 -14.36 -1.45
C ALA A 27 8.37 -14.24 -2.48
N LEU A 28 8.23 -15.25 -3.35
CA LEU A 28 7.18 -15.30 -4.37
C LEU A 28 5.80 -15.60 -3.77
N THR A 29 5.71 -16.51 -2.80
CA THR A 29 4.44 -17.02 -2.28
C THR A 29 4.24 -16.78 -0.78
N HIS A 30 5.35 -16.56 -0.07
CA HIS A 30 5.36 -16.40 1.38
C HIS A 30 5.82 -15.00 1.77
N ILE A 31 5.39 -14.62 2.96
CA ILE A 31 5.70 -13.39 3.65
C ILE A 31 6.21 -13.75 5.03
N ARG A 32 7.22 -13.03 5.48
CA ARG A 32 7.79 -13.19 6.81
C ARG A 32 7.01 -12.36 7.81
N CYS A 33 6.60 -12.98 8.91
CA CYS A 33 6.04 -12.32 10.08
C CYS A 33 7.04 -11.33 10.68
N SER A 34 6.57 -10.43 11.55
CA SER A 34 7.42 -9.40 12.17
C SER A 34 8.42 -10.00 13.17
N ASP A 35 8.14 -11.18 13.72
CA ASP A 35 9.08 -11.98 14.50
C ASP A 35 10.33 -12.41 13.70
N GLY A 36 10.25 -12.40 12.37
CA GLY A 36 11.39 -12.67 11.49
C GLY A 36 11.77 -14.15 11.37
N LEU A 37 11.02 -15.06 12.00
CA LEU A 37 11.24 -16.51 12.02
C LEU A 37 10.12 -17.24 11.27
N THR A 38 8.88 -16.77 11.39
CA THR A 38 7.71 -17.44 10.81
C THR A 38 7.41 -16.93 9.39
N CYS A 39 7.12 -17.87 8.48
CA CYS A 39 6.71 -17.58 7.12
C CYS A 39 5.27 -18.05 6.90
N ILE A 40 4.37 -17.14 6.54
CA ILE A 40 3.00 -17.47 6.16
C ILE A 40 2.78 -17.20 4.68
N ARG A 41 1.66 -17.67 4.11
CA ARG A 41 1.31 -17.35 2.72
C ARG A 41 0.94 -15.88 2.61
N LYS A 42 1.23 -15.26 1.45
CA LYS A 42 0.76 -13.90 1.17
C LYS A 42 -0.76 -13.73 1.30
N SER A 43 -1.53 -14.80 1.05
CA SER A 43 -2.99 -14.83 1.17
C SER A 43 -3.50 -14.85 2.62
N TRP A 44 -2.64 -15.16 3.59
CA TRP A 44 -2.95 -15.20 5.02
C TRP A 44 -2.58 -13.88 5.71
N MET A 45 -2.09 -12.91 4.94
CA MET A 45 -1.85 -11.58 5.49
C MET A 45 -3.17 -10.81 5.51
N CYS A 46 -3.59 -10.38 6.70
CA CYS A 46 -4.78 -9.54 6.88
C CYS A 46 -6.08 -10.20 6.43
N ASP A 47 -6.20 -11.52 6.62
CA ASP A 47 -7.34 -12.34 6.24
C ASP A 47 -8.38 -12.51 7.38
N GLY A 48 -8.10 -11.92 8.55
CA GLY A 48 -8.95 -11.99 9.73
C GLY A 48 -8.63 -13.16 10.66
N LYS A 49 -7.56 -13.92 10.39
CA LYS A 49 -7.07 -15.01 11.24
C LYS A 49 -5.63 -14.76 11.65
N ILE A 50 -5.32 -15.19 12.86
CA ILE A 50 -3.97 -15.11 13.40
C ILE A 50 -3.21 -16.34 12.90
N ASP A 51 -2.41 -16.15 11.88
CA ASP A 51 -1.49 -17.13 11.32
C ASP A 51 -0.04 -16.89 11.76
N CYS A 52 0.33 -15.66 12.14
CA CYS A 52 1.62 -15.40 12.79
C CYS A 52 1.53 -15.56 14.32
N PRO A 53 2.56 -16.14 14.98
CA PRO A 53 2.59 -16.29 16.45
C PRO A 53 2.64 -14.94 17.17
N ASP A 54 3.21 -13.91 16.53
CA ASP A 54 3.25 -12.54 17.02
C ASP A 54 2.02 -11.72 16.60
N HIS A 55 1.04 -12.35 15.95
CA HIS A 55 -0.18 -11.74 15.41
C HIS A 55 0.08 -10.62 14.39
N SER A 56 1.32 -10.50 13.91
CA SER A 56 1.73 -9.37 13.08
C SER A 56 1.10 -9.34 11.69
N ASP A 57 0.55 -10.47 11.26
CA ASP A 57 -0.26 -10.61 10.07
C ASP A 57 -1.61 -9.89 10.14
N GLU A 58 -2.16 -9.72 11.34
CA GLU A 58 -3.46 -9.09 11.58
C GLU A 58 -3.35 -7.71 12.26
N LEU A 59 -2.14 -7.22 12.52
CA LEU A 59 -1.94 -5.90 13.11
C LEU A 59 -2.35 -4.79 12.14
N SER A 60 -3.22 -3.89 12.60
CA SER A 60 -3.75 -2.77 11.82
C SER A 60 -2.65 -1.94 11.14
N HIS A 61 -1.57 -1.62 11.84
CA HIS A 61 -0.45 -0.85 11.29
C HIS A 61 0.39 -1.61 10.25
N VAL A 62 0.30 -2.94 10.19
CA VAL A 62 0.98 -3.77 9.18
C VAL A 62 0.06 -3.93 7.96
N CYS A 63 -1.22 -4.18 8.19
CA CYS A 63 -2.23 -4.29 7.15
C CYS A 63 -2.47 -2.99 6.37
N LEU A 64 -2.33 -1.84 7.03
CA LEU A 64 -2.43 -0.52 6.40
C LEU A 64 -1.19 -0.15 5.58
N LYS A 65 -0.04 -0.78 5.83
CA LYS A 65 1.21 -0.51 5.11
C LYS A 65 1.37 -1.34 3.84
N ARG A 66 0.52 -2.33 3.61
CA ARG A 66 0.57 -3.14 2.39
C ARG A 66 -0.60 -2.80 1.48
N PRO A 67 -0.35 -2.53 0.19
CA PRO A 67 -1.45 -2.35 -0.76
C PRO A 67 -2.22 -3.66 -0.82
N ARG A 68 -3.46 -3.67 -0.31
CA ARG A 68 -4.38 -4.81 -0.49
C ARG A 68 -4.60 -4.96 -2.00
N VAL A 69 -4.12 -6.07 -2.55
CA VAL A 69 -4.14 -6.36 -4.00
C VAL A 69 -5.53 -6.84 -4.43
N ASN A 70 -6.59 -6.10 -4.10
CA ASN A 70 -7.97 -6.39 -4.51
C ASN A 70 -9.03 -5.43 -3.96
N ASP A 71 -8.66 -4.33 -3.29
CA ASP A 71 -9.65 -3.30 -2.94
C ASP A 71 -9.17 -1.93 -3.41
N LEU A 72 -9.95 -1.35 -4.31
CA LEU A 72 -9.94 0.05 -4.71
C LEU A 72 -10.37 0.94 -3.53
N GLN A 73 -9.88 0.72 -2.30
CA GLN A 73 -10.15 1.62 -1.19
C GLN A 73 -9.17 1.42 -0.04
N LEU A 74 -8.02 2.08 -0.12
CA LEU A 74 -7.47 2.87 1.00
C LEU A 74 -6.17 3.56 0.54
N GLN A 75 -6.41 4.65 -0.16
CA GLN A 75 -5.68 5.89 0.08
C GLN A 75 -5.72 6.17 1.60
N HIS A 76 -4.65 6.76 2.16
CA HIS A 76 -4.32 6.93 3.60
C HIS A 76 -3.24 5.92 4.00
N ILE A 77 -1.96 6.22 3.83
CA ILE A 77 -1.24 7.15 4.70
C ILE A 77 -0.10 7.85 3.94
N ALA A 78 -0.11 9.19 4.03
CA ALA A 78 0.99 10.13 3.81
C ALA A 78 1.78 10.06 2.49
N SER A 79 1.48 10.96 1.55
CA SER A 79 2.49 11.74 0.76
C SER A 79 1.95 12.37 -0.54
N SER A 80 0.66 12.28 -0.84
CA SER A 80 -0.04 13.17 -1.77
C SER A 80 -1.52 12.85 -1.77
N LEU A 81 -2.38 13.81 -1.41
CA LEU A 81 -3.84 13.74 -1.56
C LEU A 81 -4.22 13.60 -3.04
N LYS A 82 -4.04 12.41 -3.61
CA LYS A 82 -4.24 12.14 -5.04
C LYS A 82 -5.74 12.22 -5.32
N CYS A 83 -6.25 13.43 -5.53
CA CYS A 83 -7.66 13.66 -5.80
C CYS A 83 -8.07 12.81 -7.01
N PRO A 84 -9.32 12.30 -7.05
CA PRO A 84 -9.82 11.60 -8.22
C PRO A 84 -9.64 12.45 -9.48
N PRO A 85 -9.49 11.84 -10.67
CA PRO A 85 -9.46 12.59 -11.91
C PRO A 85 -10.76 13.42 -11.99
N SER A 86 -10.64 14.71 -12.29
CA SER A 86 -11.68 15.76 -12.26
C SER A 86 -11.94 16.47 -10.92
N TRP A 87 -11.30 16.14 -9.80
CA TRP A 87 -11.52 16.86 -8.54
C TRP A 87 -10.52 18.01 -8.34
N PHE A 88 -11.00 19.13 -7.80
CA PHE A 88 -10.17 20.29 -7.46
C PHE A 88 -9.51 20.07 -6.11
N ARG A 89 -8.22 20.39 -6.00
CA ARG A 89 -7.49 20.30 -4.74
C ARG A 89 -7.33 21.68 -4.14
N CYS A 90 -7.70 21.85 -2.87
CA CYS A 90 -7.43 23.08 -2.13
C CYS A 90 -5.93 23.41 -2.16
N SER A 91 -5.59 24.70 -2.13
CA SER A 91 -4.20 25.18 -2.22
C SER A 91 -3.34 24.71 -1.03
N ASP A 92 -3.92 24.55 0.16
CA ASP A 92 -3.20 23.98 1.31
C ASP A 92 -3.16 22.44 1.29
N SER A 93 -3.71 21.81 0.24
CA SER A 93 -3.89 20.36 0.13
C SER A 93 -4.64 19.75 1.33
N SER A 94 -5.50 20.50 2.03
CA SER A 94 -6.32 19.94 3.13
C SER A 94 -7.46 19.06 2.64
N SER A 95 -7.99 19.30 1.44
CA SER A 95 -9.19 18.64 0.94
C SER A 95 -9.24 18.63 -0.59
N CYS A 96 -10.01 17.67 -1.14
CA CYS A 96 -10.39 17.61 -2.54
C CYS A 96 -11.87 17.94 -2.66
N LEU A 97 -12.23 18.85 -3.55
CA LEU A 97 -13.58 19.29 -3.82
C LEU A 97 -14.04 18.78 -5.19
N ALA A 98 -15.33 18.48 -5.29
CA ALA A 98 -15.95 18.20 -6.58
C ALA A 98 -16.00 19.50 -7.42
N PRO A 99 -15.95 19.42 -8.76
CA PRO A 99 -15.99 20.60 -9.65
C PRO A 99 -17.13 21.58 -9.40
N HIS A 100 -18.27 21.12 -8.89
CA HIS A 100 -19.45 21.95 -8.63
C HIS A 100 -19.37 22.75 -7.34
N LYS A 101 -18.38 22.45 -6.47
CA LYS A 101 -18.08 23.17 -5.22
C LYS A 101 -16.92 24.15 -5.39
N VAL A 102 -16.49 24.38 -6.63
CA VAL A 102 -15.43 25.32 -6.94
C VAL A 102 -16.11 26.53 -7.56
N CYS A 103 -15.98 27.68 -6.90
CA CYS A 103 -16.65 28.91 -7.28
C CYS A 103 -18.18 28.85 -7.20
N ASP A 104 -18.70 28.23 -6.14
CA ASP A 104 -20.13 28.11 -5.87
C ASP A 104 -20.66 29.15 -4.87
N LYS A 105 -19.80 30.11 -4.47
CA LYS A 105 -19.99 31.14 -3.44
C LYS A 105 -19.90 30.65 -2.01
N TYR A 106 -19.58 29.37 -1.79
CA TYR A 106 -19.39 28.81 -0.46
C TYR A 106 -17.92 28.50 -0.21
N LYS A 107 -17.45 28.84 1.00
CA LYS A 107 -16.10 28.51 1.43
C LYS A 107 -16.05 27.05 1.88
N ASP A 108 -15.81 26.13 0.94
CA ASP A 108 -15.57 24.72 1.18
C ASP A 108 -14.09 24.43 1.50
N CYS A 109 -13.13 25.15 0.93
CA CYS A 109 -11.71 25.03 1.34
C CYS A 109 -11.43 25.82 2.62
N ARG A 110 -10.61 25.24 3.51
CA ARG A 110 -10.18 25.91 4.76
C ARG A 110 -9.51 27.26 4.50
N ASP A 111 -8.68 27.34 3.46
CA ASP A 111 -8.00 28.56 3.04
C ASP A 111 -8.85 29.44 2.09
N GLY A 112 -10.02 28.96 1.66
CA GLY A 112 -10.89 29.66 0.70
C GLY A 112 -10.33 29.71 -0.72
N SER A 113 -9.42 28.80 -1.09
CA SER A 113 -8.84 28.79 -2.44
C SER A 113 -9.78 28.32 -3.55
N ASP A 114 -10.91 27.73 -3.17
CA ASP A 114 -12.07 27.43 -4.01
C ASP A 114 -12.84 28.68 -4.47
N GLU A 115 -12.86 29.75 -3.66
CA GLU A 115 -13.66 30.97 -3.91
C GLU A 115 -12.81 32.23 -4.18
N ARG A 116 -11.62 32.08 -4.78
CA ARG A 116 -10.73 33.23 -5.04
C ARG A 116 -11.39 34.26 -5.98
N GLU A 117 -11.02 35.53 -5.78
CA GLU A 117 -11.54 36.70 -6.51
C GLU A 117 -11.42 36.61 -8.04
N ASN A 118 -10.50 35.79 -8.55
CA ASN A 118 -10.34 35.55 -9.98
C ASN A 118 -11.19 34.39 -10.51
N CYS A 119 -12.28 34.02 -9.83
CA CYS A 119 -13.23 33.08 -10.41
C CYS A 119 -14.13 33.74 -11.46
N ASN A 120 -13.50 34.04 -12.59
CA ASN A 120 -14.07 34.85 -13.66
C ASN A 120 -14.95 34.04 -14.63
N ARG A 121 -15.29 32.80 -14.28
CA ARG A 121 -16.27 32.00 -15.03
C ARG A 121 -17.10 31.18 -14.04
N PRO A 122 -18.43 31.34 -14.02
CA PRO A 122 -19.28 30.42 -13.29
C PRO A 122 -19.10 29.05 -13.95
N LEU A 123 -18.52 28.09 -13.23
CA LEU A 123 -18.69 26.69 -13.58
C LEU A 123 -20.16 26.40 -13.33
N ARG A 124 -20.91 26.59 -14.42
CA ARG A 124 -22.34 26.40 -14.57
C ARG A 124 -22.72 25.12 -13.82
N ALA A 125 -23.35 25.28 -12.67
CA ALA A 125 -24.07 24.20 -12.02
C ALA A 125 -24.97 23.58 -13.11
N PRO A 126 -24.81 22.29 -13.44
CA PRO A 126 -25.85 21.63 -14.21
C PRO A 126 -27.06 21.59 -13.28
N ASN A 127 -27.99 22.51 -13.53
CA ASN A 127 -29.37 22.53 -13.03
C ASN A 127 -29.70 23.48 -11.85
N THR A 128 -29.45 24.78 -11.99
CA THR A 128 -30.32 25.77 -11.35
C THR A 128 -31.26 26.36 -12.39
N THR A 129 -32.45 25.79 -12.48
CA THR A 129 -33.61 26.42 -13.11
C THR A 129 -33.84 27.75 -12.41
N VAL A 130 -33.58 28.86 -13.11
CA VAL A 130 -34.03 30.17 -12.66
C VAL A 130 -35.54 30.19 -12.91
N VAL A 131 -36.33 29.98 -11.86
CA VAL A 131 -37.76 30.26 -11.91
C VAL A 131 -37.90 31.76 -11.70
N TYR A 132 -38.36 32.44 -12.75
CA TYR A 132 -38.74 33.86 -12.74
C TYR A 132 -39.98 34.08 -11.88
#